data_AF-A0A8D2PLX6-F1
#
_entry.id   AF-A0A8D2PLX6-F1
#
_cell.length_a   1.000
_cell.length_b   1.000
_cell.length_c   1.000
_cell.angle_alpha   90.00
_cell.angle_beta   90.00
_cell.angle_gamma   90.00
#
_symmetry.space_group_name_H-M   'P 1'
#
loop_
_entity.id
_entity.type
_entity.pdbx_description
1 polymer ?
#
loop_
_entity_poly.entity_id
_entity_poly.type
_entity_poly.pdbx_seq_one_letter_code
_entity_poly.pdbx_strand_id
1 'polypeptide(L)'
;KNPTKQTPSVNSARGRRALLSSGPSPPGDPAQELQGVYDEKDYRRVRFVGRQKEVNKNFAIDLIAEQPVSQVESRVVSCDGGGGALGHPKVYINLDKETKTGTCGYCGLQFKQKHH
;
A
#
# COMPACT_ATOMS: atom_id res chain seq x y z
N LYS A 1 -2.04 30.58 -58.34
CA LYS A 1 -1.19 31.61 -57.71
C LYS A 1 -1.40 31.55 -56.20
N ASN A 2 -0.42 31.07 -55.43
CA ASN A 2 -0.31 31.36 -53.99
C ASN A 2 0.19 32.80 -53.81
N PRO A 3 -0.03 33.45 -52.65
CA PRO A 3 1.05 33.48 -51.66
C PRO A 3 0.62 33.43 -50.16
N THR A 4 1.31 32.55 -49.45
CA THR A 4 1.92 32.61 -48.10
C THR A 4 1.71 33.78 -47.10
N LYS A 5 1.55 33.34 -45.82
CA LYS A 5 2.24 33.75 -44.56
C LYS A 5 1.84 35.06 -43.85
N GLN A 6 1.43 34.95 -42.58
CA GLN A 6 2.27 35.28 -41.40
C GLN A 6 1.51 35.24 -40.06
N THR A 7 2.17 34.69 -39.04
CA THR A 7 1.86 34.75 -37.59
C THR A 7 2.19 36.11 -36.98
N PRO A 8 1.57 36.51 -35.85
CA PRO A 8 2.23 37.33 -34.82
C PRO A 8 2.44 36.48 -33.55
N SER A 9 3.64 36.27 -32.98
CA SER A 9 4.69 37.18 -32.49
C SER A 9 4.26 38.11 -31.34
N VAL A 10 4.38 37.57 -30.12
CA VAL A 10 4.87 38.13 -28.83
C VAL A 10 4.81 39.67 -28.63
N ASN A 11 4.43 40.27 -27.48
CA ASN A 11 4.83 39.98 -26.10
C ASN A 11 4.11 40.90 -25.08
N SER A 12 4.07 40.44 -23.83
CA SER A 12 4.13 41.22 -22.58
C SER A 12 2.84 41.68 -21.88
N ALA A 13 2.45 40.92 -20.84
CA ALA A 13 1.96 41.49 -19.59
C ALA A 13 2.47 40.65 -18.41
N ARG A 14 3.30 41.28 -17.58
CA ARG A 14 3.82 40.73 -16.32
C ARG A 14 2.66 40.52 -15.35
N GLY A 15 2.51 39.30 -14.86
CA GLY A 15 1.64 38.96 -13.75
C GLY A 15 2.15 37.69 -13.12
N ARG A 16 2.51 37.75 -11.84
CA ARG A 16 3.20 36.71 -11.07
C ARG A 16 2.54 35.35 -11.29
N ARG A 17 3.22 34.42 -11.98
CA ARG A 17 2.84 33.00 -11.92
C ARG A 17 3.21 32.52 -10.52
N ALA A 18 2.23 32.59 -9.63
CA ALA A 18 2.17 31.69 -8.50
C ALA A 18 2.48 30.28 -9.05
N LEU A 19 3.40 29.59 -8.39
CA LEU A 19 3.70 28.19 -8.61
C LEU A 19 2.39 27.43 -8.39
N LEU A 20 1.60 27.30 -9.46
CA LEU A 20 0.46 26.40 -9.51
C LEU A 20 1.09 25.02 -9.45
N SER A 21 1.23 24.48 -8.25
CA SER A 21 1.40 23.05 -8.04
C SER A 21 0.08 22.35 -8.39
N SER A 22 -0.32 22.47 -9.66
CA SER A 22 -1.14 21.46 -10.31
C SER A 22 -0.24 20.24 -10.54
N GLY A 23 0.11 19.54 -9.46
CA GLY A 23 0.79 18.27 -9.53
C GLY A 23 -0.25 17.17 -9.46
N PRO A 24 -0.47 16.35 -10.51
CA PRO A 24 -1.13 15.08 -10.31
C PRO A 24 -0.30 14.30 -9.28
N SER A 25 -0.97 13.55 -8.40
CA SER A 25 -0.32 12.50 -7.63
C SER A 25 0.60 11.71 -8.58
N PRO A 26 1.90 11.56 -8.27
CA PRO A 26 2.83 10.94 -9.19
C PRO A 26 2.31 9.53 -9.54
N PRO A 27 2.20 9.20 -10.84
CA PRO A 27 1.78 7.86 -11.23
C PRO A 27 2.87 6.88 -10.80
N GLY A 28 2.49 5.88 -10.00
CA GLY A 28 3.40 4.81 -9.58
C GLY A 28 3.72 4.72 -8.08
N ASP A 29 3.06 5.48 -7.19
CA ASP A 29 3.15 5.18 -5.75
C ASP A 29 2.31 3.91 -5.45
N PRO A 30 2.93 2.77 -5.11
CA PRO A 30 2.22 1.52 -4.82
C PRO A 30 1.25 1.67 -3.64
N ALA A 31 1.47 2.70 -2.81
CA ALA A 31 0.59 3.03 -1.69
C ALA A 31 -0.83 3.45 -2.08
N GLN A 32 -1.04 3.85 -3.33
CA GLN A 32 -2.34 4.29 -3.81
C GLN A 32 -3.25 3.13 -4.24
N GLU A 33 -2.67 1.99 -4.61
CA GLU A 33 -3.42 0.85 -5.17
C GLU A 33 -4.34 0.17 -4.14
N LEU A 34 -3.87 0.01 -2.89
CA LEU A 34 -4.71 -0.50 -1.79
C LEU A 34 -5.64 0.55 -1.20
N GLN A 35 -5.23 1.82 -1.15
CA GLN A 35 -5.93 2.90 -0.45
C GLN A 35 -6.89 3.69 -1.36
N GLY A 36 -7.42 3.03 -2.40
CA GLY A 36 -8.42 3.55 -3.32
C GLY A 36 -8.00 4.85 -4.02
N VAL A 37 -7.66 4.75 -5.31
CA VAL A 37 -7.41 5.94 -6.14
C VAL A 37 -8.74 6.43 -6.69
N TYR A 38 -8.97 7.74 -6.61
CA TYR A 38 -10.09 8.36 -7.32
C TYR A 38 -9.72 8.47 -8.80
N ASP A 39 -10.68 8.16 -9.68
CA ASP A 39 -10.50 8.33 -11.12
C ASP A 39 -10.06 9.76 -11.44
N GLU A 40 -9.33 9.92 -12.54
CA GLU A 40 -8.71 11.19 -12.87
C GLU A 40 -9.73 12.35 -12.94
N LYS A 41 -10.91 12.06 -13.49
CA LYS A 41 -12.04 13.00 -13.68
C LYS A 41 -13.01 13.05 -12.49
N ASP A 42 -12.74 12.33 -11.42
CA ASP A 42 -13.60 12.32 -10.24
C ASP A 42 -13.44 13.65 -9.47
N TYR A 43 -14.55 14.39 -9.37
CA TYR A 43 -14.62 15.66 -8.65
C TYR A 43 -14.13 15.52 -7.19
N ARG A 44 -14.23 14.32 -6.60
CA ARG A 44 -13.79 14.02 -5.24
C ARG A 44 -12.29 14.25 -5.03
N ARG A 45 -11.46 14.30 -6.08
CA ARG A 45 -10.03 14.64 -6.03
C ARG A 45 -9.76 16.07 -5.59
N VAL A 46 -10.73 16.98 -5.78
CA VAL A 46 -10.58 18.41 -5.43
C VAL A 46 -10.20 18.64 -3.97
N ARG A 47 -10.61 17.73 -3.06
CA ARG A 47 -10.29 17.81 -1.63
C ARG A 47 -8.78 17.78 -1.32
N PHE A 48 -7.98 17.25 -2.25
CA PHE A 48 -6.53 17.14 -2.15
C PHE A 48 -5.81 18.21 -2.99
N VAL A 49 -6.53 19.08 -3.70
CA VAL A 49 -5.88 20.20 -4.41
C VAL A 49 -5.32 21.18 -3.37
N GLY A 50 -4.03 21.46 -3.43
CA GLY A 50 -3.32 22.30 -2.45
C GLY A 50 -3.05 21.64 -1.10
N ARG A 51 -3.29 20.32 -0.96
CA ARG A 51 -3.01 19.52 0.25
C ARG A 51 -2.41 18.16 -0.16
N GLN A 52 -1.70 17.47 0.74
CA GLN A 52 -1.20 16.13 0.44
C GLN A 52 -2.17 15.07 0.98
N LYS A 53 -2.48 14.04 0.18
CA LYS A 53 -3.18 12.84 0.65
C LYS A 53 -2.21 12.05 1.51
N GLU A 54 -2.53 11.91 2.79
CA GLU A 54 -1.74 11.09 3.70
C GLU A 54 -1.99 9.60 3.38
N VAL A 55 -0.88 8.89 3.17
CA VAL A 55 -0.87 7.44 2.94
C VAL A 55 0.20 6.82 3.82
N ASN A 56 -0.11 5.67 4.41
CA ASN A 56 0.89 4.89 5.11
C ASN A 56 1.81 4.21 4.08
N LYS A 57 3.12 4.37 4.23
CA LYS A 57 4.12 3.73 3.35
C LYS A 57 4.45 2.30 3.79
N ASN A 58 4.14 1.94 5.03
CA ASN A 58 4.47 0.65 5.62
C ASN A 58 3.26 -0.29 5.51
N PHE A 59 3.22 -1.10 4.45
CA PHE A 59 2.13 -2.05 4.23
C PHE A 59 2.33 -3.31 5.08
N ALA A 60 1.31 -3.65 5.88
CA ALA A 60 1.35 -4.85 6.71
C ALA A 60 1.47 -6.14 5.90
N ILE A 61 0.96 -6.16 4.66
CA ILE A 61 1.04 -7.31 3.76
C ILE A 61 2.50 -7.67 3.48
N ASP A 62 3.31 -6.67 3.12
CA ASP A 62 4.72 -6.85 2.80
C ASP A 62 5.52 -7.24 4.04
N LEU A 63 5.26 -6.55 5.16
CA LEU A 63 5.96 -6.80 6.43
C LEU A 63 5.69 -8.22 6.97
N ILE A 64 4.48 -8.74 6.81
CA ILE A 64 4.13 -10.10 7.26
C ILE A 64 4.76 -11.15 6.31
N ALA A 65 4.79 -10.87 5.00
CA ALA A 65 5.42 -11.76 4.03
C ALA A 65 6.94 -11.88 4.22
N GLU A 66 7.59 -10.82 4.71
CA GLU A 66 9.02 -10.82 5.04
C GLU A 66 9.35 -11.68 6.29
N GLN A 67 8.38 -11.88 7.20
CA GLN A 67 8.62 -12.69 8.39
C GLN A 67 8.83 -14.18 8.04
N PRO A 68 9.84 -14.84 8.63
CA PRO A 68 10.10 -16.24 8.36
C PRO A 68 8.99 -17.14 8.90
N VAL A 69 8.74 -18.24 8.19
CA VAL A 69 7.81 -19.28 8.64
C VAL A 69 8.41 -19.99 9.86
N SER A 70 7.69 -19.96 10.98
CA SER A 70 8.09 -20.62 12.22
C SER A 70 7.91 -22.13 12.11
N GLN A 71 9.00 -22.87 12.23
CA GLN A 71 8.97 -24.32 12.12
C GLN A 71 8.86 -24.96 13.51
N VAL A 72 7.86 -25.81 13.72
CA VAL A 72 7.55 -26.46 15.00
C VAL A 72 7.50 -27.97 14.85
N GLU A 73 7.72 -28.73 15.92
CA GLU A 73 7.62 -30.20 15.89
C GLU A 73 6.19 -30.68 16.17
N SER A 74 5.39 -29.89 16.88
CA SER A 74 4.03 -30.23 17.26
C SER A 74 3.05 -30.10 16.09
N ARG A 75 2.04 -30.99 16.10
CA ARG A 75 0.92 -30.98 15.16
C ARG A 75 -0.03 -29.78 15.37
N VAL A 76 -0.11 -29.27 16.59
CA VAL A 76 -0.94 -28.12 16.96
C VAL A 76 -0.06 -27.09 17.65
N VAL A 77 -0.18 -25.82 17.27
CA VAL A 77 0.56 -24.69 17.85
C VAL A 77 -0.39 -23.72 18.51
N SER A 78 -0.06 -23.24 19.70
CA SER A 78 -0.74 -22.10 20.33
C SER A 78 -0.05 -20.79 19.96
N CYS A 79 -0.80 -19.82 19.45
CA CYS A 79 -0.33 -18.47 19.17
C CYS A 79 -1.15 -17.46 19.98
N ASP A 80 -0.47 -16.56 20.69
CA ASP A 80 -1.05 -15.44 21.44
C ASP A 80 -0.51 -14.08 20.95
N GLY A 81 0.34 -14.07 19.93
CA GLY A 81 0.97 -12.87 19.38
C GLY A 81 2.15 -12.33 20.18
N GLY A 82 2.59 -13.04 21.23
CA GLY A 82 3.69 -12.62 22.10
C GLY A 82 3.24 -11.57 23.12
N GLY A 83 3.71 -11.71 24.36
CA GLY A 83 3.36 -10.80 25.45
C GLY A 83 2.07 -11.14 26.20
N GLY A 84 1.53 -12.34 26.02
CA GLY A 84 0.38 -12.86 26.77
C GLY A 84 -0.86 -12.01 26.59
N ALA A 85 -1.17 -11.17 27.60
CA ALA A 85 -2.33 -10.27 27.56
C ALA A 85 -2.17 -9.07 26.60
N LEU A 86 -0.95 -8.76 26.15
CA LEU A 86 -0.69 -7.64 25.21
C LEU A 86 -0.87 -8.03 23.74
N GLY A 87 -0.98 -9.32 23.45
CA GLY A 87 -1.20 -9.83 22.11
C GLY A 87 -2.68 -10.01 21.79
N HIS A 88 -2.99 -11.10 21.10
CA HIS A 88 -4.37 -11.48 20.77
C HIS A 88 -4.82 -12.67 21.63
N PRO A 89 -6.13 -12.98 21.66
CA PRO A 89 -6.62 -14.18 22.33
C PRO A 89 -5.86 -15.42 21.86
N LYS A 90 -5.46 -16.28 22.80
CA LYS A 90 -4.74 -17.51 22.49
C LYS A 90 -5.58 -18.37 21.54
N VAL A 91 -5.00 -18.69 20.39
CA VAL A 91 -5.62 -19.58 19.40
C VAL A 91 -4.73 -20.77 19.09
N TYR A 92 -5.36 -21.86 18.67
CA TYR A 92 -4.70 -23.09 18.30
C TYR A 92 -4.78 -23.28 16.79
N ILE A 93 -3.64 -23.52 16.16
CA ILE A 93 -3.48 -23.66 14.72
C ILE A 93 -3.10 -25.11 14.43
N ASN A 94 -3.88 -25.78 13.59
CA ASN A 94 -3.62 -27.16 13.17
C ASN A 94 -2.65 -27.18 11.98
N LEU A 95 -1.63 -28.02 12.07
CA LEU A 95 -0.55 -28.16 11.07
C LEU A 95 -0.57 -29.50 10.34
N ASP A 96 -1.69 -30.23 10.43
CA ASP A 96 -1.89 -31.55 9.82
C ASP A 96 -1.64 -31.63 8.31
N LYS A 97 -1.73 -30.48 7.62
CA LYS A 97 -1.57 -30.40 6.17
C LYS A 97 -0.16 -29.95 5.83
N GLU A 98 0.73 -30.89 5.53
CA GLU A 98 2.13 -30.62 5.19
C GLU A 98 2.33 -29.69 3.98
N THR A 99 1.34 -29.67 3.07
CA THR A 99 1.38 -28.88 1.83
C THR A 99 1.12 -27.40 2.04
N LYS A 100 0.60 -26.97 3.20
CA LYS A 100 0.26 -25.57 3.48
C LYS A 100 0.79 -25.15 4.85
N THR A 101 1.25 -23.91 4.95
CA THR A 101 1.59 -23.30 6.24
C THR A 101 0.31 -22.96 7.00
N GLY A 102 0.29 -23.22 8.30
CA GLY A 102 -0.77 -22.78 9.19
C GLY A 102 -0.57 -21.30 9.50
N THR A 103 -1.49 -20.46 9.07
CA THR A 103 -1.40 -19.00 9.30
C THR A 103 -2.24 -18.60 10.50
N CYS A 104 -1.66 -17.80 11.41
CA CYS A 104 -2.42 -17.21 12.51
C CYS A 104 -3.38 -16.14 11.97
N GLY A 105 -4.68 -16.26 12.27
CA GLY A 105 -5.70 -15.31 11.84
C GLY A 105 -5.60 -13.91 12.47
N TYR A 106 -4.70 -13.71 13.44
CA TYR A 106 -4.48 -12.43 14.10
C TYR A 106 -3.16 -11.80 13.69
N CYS A 107 -2.03 -12.44 14.01
CA CYS A 107 -0.71 -11.90 13.69
C CYS A 107 -0.30 -12.06 12.23
N GLY A 108 -0.98 -12.92 11.45
CA GLY A 108 -0.56 -13.26 10.09
C GLY A 108 0.71 -14.12 10.01
N LEU A 109 1.34 -14.43 11.15
CA LEU A 109 2.52 -15.30 11.21
C LEU A 109 2.18 -16.72 10.73
N GLN A 110 3.14 -17.31 10.05
CA GLN A 110 3.01 -18.63 9.44
C GLN A 110 3.79 -19.67 10.23
N PHE A 111 3.19 -20.85 10.39
CA PHE A 111 3.76 -21.98 11.09
C PHE A 111 3.79 -23.21 10.18
N LYS A 112 4.82 -24.04 10.30
CA LYS A 112 4.93 -25.31 9.57
C LYS A 112 5.46 -26.40 10.49
N GLN A 113 4.90 -27.60 10.38
CA GLN A 113 5.43 -28.75 11.10
C GLN A 113 6.73 -29.24 10.44
N LYS A 114 7.79 -29.45 11.23
CA LYS A 114 8.99 -30.18 10.79
C LYS A 114 8.71 -31.67 10.92
N HIS A 115 8.84 -32.39 9.81
CA HIS A 115 8.85 -33.85 9.81
C HIS A 115 10.31 -34.30 9.78
N HIS A 116 10.67 -35.24 10.65
CA HIS A 116 11.97 -35.89 10.67
C HIS A 116 12.04 -37.02 9.65
#